data_AF-A0A8T5FYC7-F1
#
_entry.id   AF-A0A8T5FYC7-F1
#
_cell.length_a   1.000
_cell.length_b   1.000
_cell.length_c   1.000
_cell.angle_alpha   90.00
_cell.angle_beta   90.00
_cell.angle_gamma   90.00
#
_symmetry.space_group_name_H-M   'P 1'
#
loop_
_entity.id
_entity.type
_entity.pdbx_description
1 polymer ?
#
loop_
_entity_poly.entity_id
_entity_poly.type
_entity_poly.pdbx_seq_one_letter_code
_entity_poly.pdbx_strand_id
1 'polypeptide(L)'
;MKEEDYYKDDKARKWIDLVIGFFGAPFVNSILGSIIQLIVIMMERIFSSNNNETFIFLIIIPGIILLIWFNIFIIKKFKKIGRKYISKGIIIGVAVSILLPLLVFGACMLIISSNGRFL
;
A
#
# COMPACT_ATOMS: atom_id res chain seq x y z
N MET A 1 -28.74 -14.04 -5.46
CA MET A 1 -27.88 -15.17 -5.07
C MET A 1 -26.98 -14.69 -3.93
N LYS A 2 -27.12 -15.20 -2.70
CA LYS A 2 -26.19 -14.83 -1.62
C LYS A 2 -24.83 -15.36 -2.03
N GLU A 3 -23.84 -14.49 -2.24
CA GLU A 3 -22.47 -14.90 -2.52
C GLU A 3 -21.95 -15.70 -1.30
N GLU A 4 -22.07 -17.03 -1.36
CA GLU A 4 -21.56 -17.93 -0.32
C GLU A 4 -20.04 -17.74 -0.20
N ASP A 5 -19.58 -17.22 0.93
CA ASP A 5 -18.16 -17.17 1.25
C ASP A 5 -17.61 -18.60 1.31
N TYR A 6 -16.40 -18.81 0.79
CA TYR A 6 -15.77 -20.13 0.67
C TYR A 6 -15.75 -20.92 1.99
N TYR A 7 -15.73 -20.23 3.13
CA TYR A 7 -15.63 -20.82 4.46
C TYR A 7 -16.95 -20.91 5.24
N LYS A 8 -18.11 -20.57 4.63
CA LYS A 8 -19.44 -20.58 5.29
C LYS A 8 -19.40 -19.97 6.71
N ASP A 9 -19.38 -20.77 7.77
CA ASP A 9 -19.39 -20.33 9.17
C ASP A 9 -18.05 -20.46 9.92
N ASP A 10 -16.98 -20.94 9.29
CA ASP A 10 -15.67 -21.07 9.93
C ASP A 10 -15.03 -19.69 10.17
N LYS A 11 -15.20 -19.18 11.39
CA LYS A 11 -14.70 -17.87 11.83
C LYS A 11 -13.17 -17.82 11.87
N ALA A 12 -12.50 -18.92 12.20
CA ALA A 12 -11.04 -18.94 12.36
C ALA A 12 -10.35 -18.73 11.00
N ARG A 13 -10.83 -19.42 9.96
CA ARG A 13 -10.28 -19.26 8.60
C ARG A 13 -10.54 -17.88 8.00
N LYS A 14 -11.68 -17.26 8.33
CA LYS A 14 -11.98 -15.87 7.93
C LYS A 14 -11.01 -14.86 8.54
N TRP A 15 -10.63 -15.04 9.80
CA TRP A 15 -9.62 -14.21 10.46
C TRP A 15 -8.23 -14.41 9.86
N ILE A 16 -7.84 -15.65 9.56
CA ILE A 16 -6.57 -15.95 8.89
C ILE A 16 -6.52 -15.24 7.53
N ASP A 17 -7.60 -15.33 6.74
CA ASP A 17 -7.70 -14.63 5.46
C ASP A 17 -7.60 -13.11 5.59
N LEU A 18 -8.22 -12.54 6.62
CA LEU A 18 -8.14 -11.11 6.89
C LEU A 18 -6.72 -10.68 7.25
N VAL A 19 -6.01 -11.45 8.08
CA VAL A 19 -4.61 -11.21 8.46
C VAL A 19 -3.69 -11.32 7.25
N ILE A 20 -3.87 -12.35 6.41
CA ILE A 20 -3.12 -12.52 5.15
C ILE A 20 -3.35 -11.33 4.22
N GLY A 21 -4.60 -10.87 4.08
CA GLY A 21 -4.90 -9.68 3.28
C GLY A 21 -4.27 -8.41 3.85
N PHE A 22 -4.34 -8.23 5.18
CA PHE A 22 -3.86 -7.05 5.87
C PHE A 22 -2.34 -6.89 5.83
N PHE A 23 -1.58 -7.97 6.08
CA PHE A 23 -0.11 -7.92 6.06
C PHE A 23 0.49 -8.25 4.68
N GLY A 24 -0.17 -9.11 3.90
CA GLY A 24 0.33 -9.57 2.62
C GLY A 24 0.40 -8.47 1.56
N ALA A 25 -0.62 -7.60 1.48
CA ALA A 25 -0.59 -6.50 0.52
C ALA A 25 0.52 -5.47 0.79
N PRO A 26 0.70 -4.94 2.02
CA PRO A 26 1.84 -4.09 2.35
C PRO A 26 3.18 -4.75 2.06
N PHE A 27 3.33 -6.04 2.37
CA PHE A 27 4.57 -6.78 2.11
C PHE A 27 4.89 -6.85 0.61
N VAL A 28 3.92 -7.26 -0.21
CA VAL A 28 4.10 -7.33 -1.68
C VAL A 28 4.33 -5.93 -2.27
N ASN A 29 3.60 -4.92 -1.82
CA ASN A 29 3.79 -3.54 -2.27
C ASN A 29 5.16 -2.98 -1.88
N SER A 30 5.70 -3.34 -0.70
CA SER A 30 7.04 -2.95 -0.27
C SER A 30 8.12 -3.57 -1.15
N ILE A 31 7.99 -4.85 -1.52
CA ILE A 31 8.92 -5.51 -2.46
C ILE A 31 8.87 -4.84 -3.82
N LEU A 32 7.68 -4.64 -4.39
CA LEU A 32 7.52 -4.01 -5.70
C LEU A 32 8.00 -2.55 -5.69
N GLY A 33 7.69 -1.79 -4.64
CA GLY A 33 8.18 -0.43 -4.45
C GLY A 33 9.70 -0.36 -4.37
N SER A 34 10.34 -1.29 -3.66
CA SER A 34 11.80 -1.38 -3.56
C SER A 34 12.45 -1.68 -4.91
N ILE A 35 11.83 -2.53 -5.74
CA ILE A 35 12.30 -2.81 -7.10
C ILE A 35 12.20 -1.55 -7.97
N ILE A 36 11.06 -0.84 -7.94
CA ILE A 36 10.87 0.41 -8.68
C ILE A 36 11.91 1.45 -8.23
N GLN A 37 12.13 1.59 -6.93
CA GLN A 37 13.10 2.53 -6.39
C GLN A 37 14.53 2.19 -6.78
N LEU A 38 14.89 0.89 -6.81
CA LEU A 38 16.19 0.45 -7.30
C LEU A 38 16.39 0.83 -8.78
N ILE A 39 15.36 0.65 -9.61
CA ILE A 39 15.40 1.04 -11.03
C ILE A 39 15.60 2.56 -11.16
N VAL A 40 14.89 3.36 -10.37
CA VAL A 40 15.03 4.82 -10.37
C VAL A 40 16.47 5.23 -10.01
N ILE A 41 17.03 4.67 -8.93
CA ILE A 41 18.40 4.96 -8.49
C ILE A 41 19.43 4.56 -9.56
N MET A 42 19.24 3.41 -10.21
CA MET A 42 20.13 2.97 -11.29
C MET A 42 20.06 3.92 -12.49
N MET A 43 18.87 4.39 -12.86
CA MET A 43 18.69 5.33 -13.97
C MET A 43 19.26 6.71 -13.65
N GLU A 44 19.09 7.23 -12.43
CA GLU A 44 19.73 8.48 -11.98
C GLU A 44 21.25 8.44 -12.10
N ARG A 45 21.87 7.29 -11.80
CA ARG A 45 23.33 7.13 -11.93
C ARG A 45 23.81 7.07 -13.37
N ILE A 46 22.99 6.55 -14.29
CA ILE A 46 23.33 6.42 -15.71
C ILE A 46 23.10 7.75 -16.44
N PHE A 47 22.00 8.43 -16.13
CA PHE A 47 21.62 9.70 -16.74
C PHE A 47 22.07 10.85 -15.83
N SER A 48 23.34 11.21 -15.92
CA SER A 48 23.91 12.40 -15.25
C SER A 48 23.46 13.69 -15.96
N SER A 49 22.17 14.02 -15.90
CA SER A 49 21.58 15.19 -16.57
C SER A 49 20.91 16.13 -15.58
N ASN A 50 20.99 17.45 -15.85
CA ASN A 50 20.33 18.50 -15.06
C ASN A 50 18.78 18.39 -15.02
N ASN A 51 18.18 17.46 -15.76
CA ASN A 51 16.72 17.23 -15.81
C ASN A 51 16.26 15.97 -15.05
N ASN A 52 17.01 15.53 -14.04
CA ASN A 52 16.70 14.32 -13.27
C ASN A 52 15.29 14.33 -12.66
N GLU A 53 14.78 15.47 -12.22
CA GLU A 53 13.43 15.55 -11.64
C GLU A 53 12.34 15.11 -12.61
N THR A 54 12.38 15.57 -13.86
CA THR A 54 11.39 15.20 -14.89
C THR A 54 11.44 13.70 -15.21
N PHE A 55 12.64 13.11 -15.24
CA PHE A 55 12.82 11.66 -15.46
C PHE A 55 12.32 10.82 -14.30
N ILE A 56 12.56 11.26 -13.07
CA ILE A 56 12.06 10.61 -11.85
C ILE A 56 10.52 10.59 -11.88
N PHE A 57 9.88 11.72 -12.19
CA PHE A 57 8.42 11.80 -12.32
C PHE A 57 7.87 10.85 -13.41
N LEU A 58 8.56 10.75 -14.56
CA LEU A 58 8.16 9.85 -15.66
C LEU A 58 8.22 8.37 -15.30
N ILE A 59 9.01 7.96 -14.31
CA ILE A 59 9.12 6.55 -13.89
C ILE A 59 8.24 6.28 -12.66
N ILE A 60 8.23 7.20 -11.70
CA ILE A 60 7.46 7.06 -10.46
C ILE A 60 5.96 7.08 -10.74
N ILE A 61 5.46 8.00 -11.57
CA ILE A 61 4.02 8.12 -11.83
C ILE A 61 3.45 6.82 -12.45
N PRO A 62 4.03 6.26 -13.53
CA PRO A 62 3.60 4.95 -14.05
C PRO A 62 3.76 3.82 -13.04
N GLY A 63 4.82 3.83 -12.23
CA GLY A 63 5.03 2.85 -11.17
C GLY A 63 3.89 2.84 -10.14
N ILE A 64 3.47 4.03 -9.69
CA ILE A 64 2.33 4.19 -8.77
C ILE A 64 1.03 3.70 -9.42
N ILE A 65 0.77 4.07 -10.67
CA ILE A 65 -0.43 3.63 -11.41
C ILE A 65 -0.47 2.10 -11.50
N LEU A 66 0.67 1.48 -11.80
CA LEU A 66 0.80 0.02 -11.94
C LEU A 66 0.58 -0.68 -10.59
N LEU A 67 1.10 -0.13 -9.49
CA LEU A 67 0.86 -0.63 -8.14
C LEU A 67 -0.62 -0.55 -7.75
N ILE A 68 -1.28 0.57 -8.03
CA ILE A 68 -2.73 0.74 -7.76
C ILE A 68 -3.52 -0.29 -8.56
N TRP A 69 -3.23 -0.43 -9.85
CA TRP A 69 -3.91 -1.38 -10.72
C TRP A 69 -3.72 -2.83 -10.26
N PHE A 70 -2.51 -3.19 -9.83
CA PHE A 70 -2.20 -4.51 -9.29
C PHE A 70 -2.98 -4.83 -8.02
N ASN A 71 -3.08 -3.89 -7.07
CA ASN A 71 -3.88 -4.07 -5.86
C ASN A 71 -5.37 -4.27 -6.19
N ILE A 72 -5.93 -3.48 -7.12
CA ILE A 72 -7.31 -3.63 -7.60
C ILE A 72 -7.53 -5.01 -8.25
N PHE A 73 -6.58 -5.45 -9.07
CA PHE A 73 -6.62 -6.76 -9.72
C PHE A 73 -6.65 -7.90 -8.70
N ILE A 74 -5.77 -7.86 -7.69
CA ILE A 74 -5.73 -8.84 -6.61
C ILE A 74 -7.05 -8.87 -5.84
N ILE A 75 -7.58 -7.70 -5.45
CA ILE A 75 -8.85 -7.59 -4.75
C ILE A 75 -9.98 -8.24 -5.55
N LYS A 76 -10.08 -7.94 -6.85
CA LYS A 76 -11.10 -8.54 -7.73
C LYS A 76 -10.92 -10.05 -7.85
N LYS A 77 -9.68 -10.54 -7.97
CA LYS A 77 -9.37 -11.97 -8.07
C LYS A 77 -9.82 -12.73 -6.83
N PHE A 78 -9.50 -12.24 -5.63
CA PHE A 78 -9.90 -12.91 -4.38
C PHE A 78 -11.40 -12.85 -4.11
N LYS A 79 -12.09 -11.77 -4.51
CA LYS A 79 -13.56 -11.72 -4.48
C LYS A 79 -14.19 -12.80 -5.37
N LYS A 80 -13.68 -12.99 -6.59
CA LYS A 80 -14.18 -14.03 -7.52
C LYS A 80 -13.98 -15.45 -7.00
N ILE A 81 -12.92 -15.70 -6.23
CA ILE A 81 -12.62 -17.02 -5.65
C ILE A 81 -13.43 -17.27 -4.36
N GLY A 82 -14.26 -16.32 -3.91
CA GLY A 82 -15.04 -16.45 -2.68
C GLY A 82 -14.21 -16.28 -1.40
N ARG A 83 -13.03 -15.65 -1.48
CA ARG A 83 -12.17 -15.32 -0.33
C ARG A 83 -12.24 -13.83 -0.01
N LYS A 84 -13.43 -13.35 0.36
CA LYS A 84 -13.69 -11.91 0.52
C LYS A 84 -12.95 -11.27 1.70
N TYR A 85 -12.59 -12.06 2.70
CA TYR A 85 -11.86 -11.57 3.88
C TYR A 85 -10.42 -11.16 3.55
N ILE A 86 -9.77 -11.83 2.58
CA ILE A 86 -8.48 -11.37 2.04
C ILE A 86 -8.66 -9.99 1.41
N SER A 87 -9.66 -9.83 0.53
CA SER A 87 -9.95 -8.54 -0.10
C SER A 87 -10.25 -7.43 0.92
N LYS A 88 -10.99 -7.74 1.99
CA LYS A 88 -11.25 -6.80 3.08
C LYS A 88 -9.97 -6.44 3.83
N GLY A 89 -9.13 -7.43 4.15
CA GLY A 89 -7.82 -7.24 4.77
C GLY A 89 -6.94 -6.30 3.98
N ILE A 90 -6.87 -6.47 2.65
CA ILE A 90 -6.09 -5.59 1.76
C ILE A 90 -6.59 -4.13 1.84
N ILE A 91 -7.91 -3.92 1.76
CA ILE A 91 -8.50 -2.57 1.81
C ILE A 91 -8.21 -1.90 3.15
N ILE A 92 -8.38 -2.63 4.26
CA ILE A 92 -8.08 -2.13 5.61
C ILE A 92 -6.59 -1.82 5.73
N GLY A 93 -5.71 -2.70 5.25
CA GLY A 93 -4.26 -2.51 5.28
C GLY A 93 -3.83 -1.23 4.57
N VAL A 94 -4.37 -0.97 3.37
CA VAL A 94 -4.10 0.26 2.60
C VAL A 94 -4.64 1.51 3.31
N ALA A 95 -5.85 1.44 3.89
CA ALA A 95 -6.41 2.56 4.63
C ALA A 95 -5.56 2.89 5.88
N VAL A 96 -5.15 1.86 6.64
CA VAL A 96 -4.32 2.01 7.83
C VAL A 96 -2.94 2.56 7.47
N SER A 97 -2.34 2.13 6.36
CA SER A 97 -1.03 2.64 5.94
C SER A 97 -1.02 4.13 5.59
N ILE A 98 -2.19 4.74 5.33
CA ILE A 98 -2.35 6.18 5.08
C ILE A 98 -2.76 6.90 6.37
N LEU A 99 -3.73 6.35 7.10
CA LEU A 99 -4.30 7.00 8.29
C LEU A 99 -3.32 7.04 9.47
N LEU A 100 -2.55 5.97 9.70
CA LEU A 100 -1.64 5.90 10.85
C LEU A 100 -0.53 6.97 10.77
N PRO A 101 0.16 7.15 9.63
CA PRO A 101 1.15 8.23 9.48
C PRO A 101 0.54 9.62 9.66
N LEU A 102 -0.68 9.86 9.18
CA LEU A 102 -1.37 11.14 9.36
C LEU A 102 -1.70 11.43 10.83
N LEU A 103 -2.14 10.41 11.58
CA LEU A 103 -2.38 10.53 13.02
C LEU A 103 -1.08 10.81 13.79
N VAL A 104 0.01 10.11 13.47
CA VAL A 104 1.32 10.35 14.07
C VAL A 104 1.83 11.74 13.72
N PHE A 105 1.69 12.18 12.47
CA PHE A 105 2.07 13.52 12.04
C PHE A 105 1.28 14.61 12.79
N GLY A 106 -0.04 14.44 12.92
CA GLY A 106 -0.88 15.35 13.71
C GLY A 106 -0.47 15.40 15.18
N ALA A 107 -0.19 14.25 15.79
CA ALA A 107 0.29 14.17 17.16
C ALA A 107 1.65 14.90 17.34
N CYS A 108 2.59 14.71 16.41
CA CYS A 108 3.87 15.42 16.41
C CYS A 108 3.69 16.93 16.31
N MET A 109 2.80 17.42 15.43
CA MET A 109 2.52 18.85 15.27
C MET A 109 1.92 19.46 16.56
N LEU A 110 1.04 18.74 17.25
CA LEU A 110 0.51 19.18 18.55
C LEU A 110 1.60 19.29 19.61
N ILE A 111 2.51 18.32 19.68
CA ILE A 111 3.64 18.34 20.62
C ILE A 111 4.60 19.50 20.32
N ILE A 112 4.95 19.72 19.05
CA ILE A 112 5.82 20.82 18.62
C ILE A 112 5.17 22.18 18.94
N SER A 113 3.88 22.33 18.65
CA SER A 113 3.11 23.53 18.96
C SER A 113 3.03 23.80 20.46
N SER A 114 2.80 22.76 21.28
CA SER A 114 2.75 22.89 22.75
C SER A 114 4.11 23.23 23.35
N ASN A 115 5.21 22.76 22.75
CA ASN A 115 6.58 22.96 23.24
C ASN A 115 7.24 24.27 22.78
N GLY A 116 6.55 25.14 22.03
CA GLY A 116 6.80 26.58 22.02
C GLY A 116 8.27 27.04 21.91
N ARG A 117 9.10 26.38 21.10
CA ARG A 117 10.33 26.98 20.54
C ARG A 117 10.15 27.16 19.04
N PHE A 118 9.25 28.08 18.69
CA PHE A 118 9.40 28.82 17.44
C PHE A 118 10.48 29.87 17.71
N LEU A 119 11.67 29.65 17.12
CA LEU A 119 12.59 30.72 16.75
C LEU A 119 12.21 31.19 15.36
#